data_AF-A0A853C014-F1
#
_entry.id   AF-A0A853C014-F1
#
_cell.length_a   1.000
_cell.length_b   1.000
_cell.length_c   1.000
_cell.angle_alpha   90.00
_cell.angle_beta   90.00
_cell.angle_gamma   90.00
#
_symmetry.space_group_name_H-M   'P 1'
#
loop_
_entity.id
_entity.type
_entity.pdbx_description
1 polymer ?
#
loop_
_entity_poly.entity_id
_entity_poly.type
_entity_poly.pdbx_seq_one_letter_code
_entity_poly.pdbx_strand_id
1 'polypeptide(L)'
;MTDDSYWSAVVSMRQRVADLLESLRPEEWDAGSLCSEWRVRDVAGHLSCVPTITTWELLRSGPRGRFDMNRMNTVIAKGYGDHEPAWIVARIREHAGARRTAKVLDTRNSLFDVIVHSQDIAVPLGRTFDVPPELAADGLARVWEMGMPFHARKRFAGLTLRATDADIAVGAGPEVRGPALSLLLLATGRAEVAAPALSGAGVDALPR
;
A
#
# COMPACT_ATOMS: atom_id res chain seq x y z
N MET A 1 11.76 -12.23 -8.60
CA MET A 1 12.05 -12.58 -7.20
C MET A 1 11.66 -14.04 -6.91
N THR A 2 12.38 -14.78 -6.06
CA THR A 2 11.93 -16.12 -5.59
C THR A 2 10.85 -15.99 -4.52
N ASP A 3 10.04 -17.04 -4.26
CA ASP A 3 8.98 -16.97 -3.23
C ASP A 3 9.56 -16.66 -1.84
N ASP A 4 10.69 -17.28 -1.45
CA ASP A 4 11.29 -17.03 -0.14
C ASP A 4 11.91 -15.64 -0.01
N SER A 5 12.53 -15.10 -1.06
CA SER A 5 13.02 -13.71 -1.03
C SER A 5 11.87 -12.71 -0.96
N TYR A 6 10.74 -13.00 -1.63
CA TYR A 6 9.51 -12.20 -1.53
C TYR A 6 8.96 -12.17 -0.12
N TRP A 7 8.80 -13.32 0.51
CA TRP A 7 8.28 -13.38 1.87
C TRP A 7 9.24 -12.80 2.90
N SER A 8 10.55 -12.94 2.71
CA SER A 8 11.54 -12.25 3.54
C SER A 8 11.38 -10.71 3.46
N ALA A 9 11.19 -10.17 2.25
CA ALA A 9 10.94 -8.75 2.04
C ALA A 9 9.62 -8.30 2.71
N VAL A 10 8.54 -9.06 2.55
CA VAL A 10 7.24 -8.77 3.21
C VAL A 10 7.39 -8.74 4.73
N VAL A 11 8.08 -9.71 5.32
CA VAL A 11 8.34 -9.77 6.77
C VAL A 11 9.12 -8.54 7.22
N SER A 12 10.22 -8.24 6.54
CA SER A 12 11.06 -7.08 6.87
C SER A 12 10.27 -5.78 6.81
N MET A 13 9.47 -5.58 5.76
CA MET A 13 8.64 -4.39 5.62
C MET A 13 7.58 -4.27 6.72
N ARG A 14 6.89 -5.37 7.07
CA ARG A 14 5.91 -5.37 8.18
C ARG A 14 6.56 -5.06 9.52
N GLN A 15 7.75 -5.61 9.79
CA GLN A 15 8.51 -5.32 11.01
C GLN A 15 8.91 -3.85 11.07
N ARG A 16 9.43 -3.30 9.98
CA ARG A 16 9.81 -1.87 9.90
C ARG A 16 8.62 -0.93 10.06
N VAL A 17 7.45 -1.30 9.55
CA VAL A 17 6.20 -0.54 9.81
C VAL A 17 5.82 -0.61 11.28
N ALA A 18 5.95 -1.77 11.94
CA ALA A 18 5.73 -1.87 13.37
C ALA A 18 6.69 -0.97 14.18
N ASP A 19 7.96 -0.89 13.77
CA ASP A 19 8.95 0.03 14.38
C ASP A 19 8.54 1.50 14.21
N LEU A 20 8.07 1.89 13.01
CA LEU A 20 7.53 3.23 12.76
C LEU A 20 6.36 3.53 13.71
N LEU A 21 5.39 2.63 13.78
CA LEU A 21 4.18 2.79 14.60
C LEU A 21 4.49 2.91 16.09
N GLU A 22 5.45 2.13 16.58
CA GLU A 22 5.92 2.18 17.98
C GLU A 22 6.59 3.53 18.33
N SER A 23 7.17 4.20 17.33
CA SER A 23 7.79 5.53 17.49
C SER A 23 6.81 6.71 17.42
N LEU A 24 5.53 6.45 17.16
CA LEU A 24 4.52 7.50 17.03
C LEU A 24 4.07 8.01 18.39
N ARG A 25 3.90 9.34 18.47
CA ARG A 25 3.26 9.98 19.61
C ARG A 25 1.76 9.69 19.60
N PRO A 26 1.08 9.74 20.75
CA PRO A 26 -0.36 9.48 20.84
C PRO A 26 -1.20 10.30 19.85
N GLU A 27 -0.85 11.56 19.61
CA GLU A 27 -1.60 12.46 18.72
C GLU A 27 -1.44 12.08 17.24
N GLU A 28 -0.30 11.48 16.87
CA GLU A 28 -0.01 11.06 15.49
C GLU A 28 -0.88 9.86 15.07
N TRP A 29 -1.37 9.05 16.02
CA TRP A 29 -2.27 7.93 15.73
C TRP A 29 -3.64 8.39 15.20
N ASP A 30 -4.08 9.58 15.58
CA ASP A 30 -5.35 10.17 15.13
C ASP A 30 -5.22 11.16 13.98
N ALA A 31 -4.00 11.43 13.51
CA ALA A 31 -3.77 12.25 12.34
C ALA A 31 -4.38 11.61 11.08
N GLY A 32 -4.73 12.45 10.10
CA GLY A 32 -5.18 12.00 8.79
C GLY A 32 -4.08 11.23 8.04
N SER A 33 -4.47 10.18 7.31
CA SER A 33 -3.57 9.43 6.43
C SER A 33 -3.72 9.85 4.96
N LEU A 34 -2.90 9.30 4.06
CA LEU A 34 -3.13 9.45 2.60
C LEU A 34 -4.32 8.61 2.11
N CYS A 35 -4.78 7.62 2.88
CA CYS A 35 -6.04 6.94 2.62
C CYS A 35 -7.19 7.86 3.05
N SER A 36 -7.96 8.34 2.07
CA SER A 36 -9.16 9.13 2.34
C SER A 36 -10.07 8.40 3.34
N GLU A 37 -10.62 9.14 4.31
CA GLU A 37 -11.46 8.64 5.41
C GLU A 37 -10.75 7.83 6.51
N TRP A 38 -9.44 7.61 6.40
CA TRP A 38 -8.65 6.83 7.35
C TRP A 38 -7.66 7.72 8.11
N ARG A 39 -7.62 7.53 9.43
CA ARG A 39 -6.52 8.00 10.27
C ARG A 39 -5.33 7.04 10.18
N VAL A 40 -4.19 7.46 10.71
CA VAL A 40 -3.01 6.58 10.85
C VAL A 40 -3.35 5.27 11.55
N ARG A 41 -4.14 5.31 12.63
CA ARG A 41 -4.59 4.10 13.34
C ARG A 41 -5.43 3.16 12.49
N ASP A 42 -6.22 3.70 11.55
CA ASP A 42 -7.09 2.89 10.69
C ASP A 42 -6.23 2.16 9.64
N VAL A 43 -5.19 2.82 9.10
CA VAL A 43 -4.17 2.17 8.25
C VAL A 43 -3.41 1.08 9.01
N ALA A 44 -2.98 1.37 10.24
CA ALA A 44 -2.32 0.39 11.09
C ALA A 44 -3.23 -0.81 11.43
N GLY A 45 -4.50 -0.53 11.71
CA GLY A 45 -5.55 -1.54 11.90
C GLY A 45 -5.69 -2.45 10.68
N HIS A 46 -5.75 -1.88 9.48
CA HIS A 46 -5.76 -2.64 8.22
C HIS A 46 -4.54 -3.55 8.08
N LEU A 47 -3.34 -3.03 8.28
CA LEU A 47 -2.10 -3.82 8.21
C LEU A 47 -2.06 -4.96 9.24
N SER A 48 -2.67 -4.76 10.41
CA SER A 48 -2.77 -5.78 11.45
C SER A 48 -3.77 -6.90 11.10
N CYS A 49 -4.78 -6.62 10.28
CA CYS A 49 -5.84 -7.58 9.97
C CYS A 49 -5.58 -8.36 8.69
N VAL A 50 -5.04 -7.76 7.63
CA VAL A 50 -4.84 -8.38 6.31
C VAL A 50 -4.17 -9.77 6.34
N PRO A 51 -3.13 -10.04 7.17
CA PRO A 51 -2.49 -11.36 7.22
C PRO A 51 -3.33 -12.44 7.93
N THR A 52 -4.41 -12.04 8.61
CA THR A 52 -5.26 -12.92 9.43
C THR A 52 -6.73 -12.89 9.05
N ILE A 53 -7.14 -11.94 8.22
CA ILE A 53 -8.54 -11.74 7.85
C ILE A 53 -9.10 -12.99 7.20
N THR A 54 -10.28 -13.38 7.67
CA THR A 54 -11.03 -14.50 7.13
C THR A 54 -12.01 -14.04 6.06
N THR A 55 -12.36 -14.92 5.12
CA THR A 55 -13.44 -14.65 4.15
C THR A 55 -14.76 -14.33 4.86
N TRP A 56 -14.99 -14.90 6.05
CA TRP A 56 -16.20 -14.65 6.83
C TRP A 56 -16.25 -13.22 7.39
N GLU A 57 -15.15 -12.71 7.95
CA GLU A 57 -15.08 -11.32 8.41
C GLU A 57 -15.30 -10.35 7.25
N LEU A 58 -14.70 -10.63 6.09
CA LEU A 58 -14.93 -9.84 4.88
C LEU A 58 -16.43 -9.83 4.51
N LEU A 59 -17.08 -10.99 4.42
CA LEU A 59 -18.51 -11.09 4.09
C LEU A 59 -19.40 -10.40 5.14
N ARG A 60 -19.06 -10.50 6.43
CA ARG A 60 -19.82 -9.87 7.54
C ARG A 60 -19.74 -8.34 7.51
N SER A 61 -18.71 -7.77 6.90
CA SER A 61 -18.61 -6.32 6.66
C SER A 61 -19.53 -5.83 5.52
N GLY A 62 -20.01 -6.74 4.66
CA GLY A 62 -20.82 -6.44 3.47
C GLY A 62 -21.99 -5.49 3.72
N PRO A 63 -22.90 -5.77 4.68
CA PRO A 63 -24.02 -4.88 4.97
C PRO A 63 -23.60 -3.47 5.39
N ARG A 64 -22.54 -3.34 6.19
CA ARG A 64 -22.02 -2.03 6.64
C ARG A 64 -21.28 -1.29 5.52
N GLY A 65 -20.60 -2.03 4.66
CA GLY A 65 -19.94 -1.51 3.46
C GLY A 65 -20.86 -1.38 2.24
N ARG A 66 -22.16 -1.69 2.36
CA ARG A 66 -23.12 -1.72 1.22
C ARG A 66 -22.64 -2.58 0.05
N PHE A 67 -21.90 -3.65 0.33
CA PHE A 67 -21.27 -4.55 -0.65
C PHE A 67 -20.27 -3.87 -1.60
N ASP A 68 -19.83 -2.65 -1.28
CA ASP A 68 -18.70 -2.00 -1.93
C ASP A 68 -17.40 -2.42 -1.22
N MET A 69 -16.43 -2.93 -1.99
CA MET A 69 -15.18 -3.48 -1.45
C MET A 69 -14.34 -2.43 -0.70
N ASN A 70 -14.33 -1.18 -1.15
CA ASN A 70 -13.57 -0.11 -0.50
C ASN A 70 -14.22 0.27 0.83
N ARG A 71 -15.55 0.35 0.87
CA ARG A 71 -16.29 0.62 2.11
C ARG A 71 -16.19 -0.55 3.09
N MET A 72 -16.25 -1.78 2.61
CA MET A 72 -16.01 -2.98 3.42
C MET A 72 -14.62 -2.96 4.04
N ASN A 73 -13.59 -2.67 3.24
CA ASN A 73 -12.21 -2.52 3.73
C ASN A 73 -12.12 -1.43 4.81
N THR A 74 -12.77 -0.28 4.59
CA THR A 74 -12.81 0.83 5.55
C THR A 74 -13.47 0.45 6.87
N VAL A 75 -14.57 -0.31 6.84
CA VAL A 75 -15.24 -0.78 8.06
C VAL A 75 -14.32 -1.69 8.87
N ILE A 76 -13.59 -2.58 8.21
CA ILE A 76 -12.67 -3.51 8.88
C ILE A 76 -11.45 -2.76 9.43
N ALA A 77 -10.84 -1.90 8.62
CA ALA A 77 -9.70 -1.09 8.99
C ALA A 77 -9.98 -0.26 10.26
N LYS A 78 -11.13 0.42 10.31
CA LYS A 78 -11.57 1.20 11.49
C LYS A 78 -11.82 0.31 12.71
N GLY A 79 -12.48 -0.83 12.53
CA GLY A 79 -12.73 -1.76 13.65
C GLY A 79 -11.44 -2.31 14.29
N TYR A 80 -10.41 -2.58 13.49
CA TYR A 80 -9.09 -2.94 14.02
C TYR A 80 -8.31 -1.73 14.54
N GLY A 81 -8.49 -0.56 13.92
CA GLY A 81 -7.89 0.71 14.36
C GLY A 81 -8.40 1.23 15.71
N ASP A 82 -9.59 0.80 16.14
CA ASP A 82 -10.16 1.15 17.47
C ASP A 82 -9.49 0.41 18.64
N HIS A 83 -8.58 -0.54 18.38
CA HIS A 83 -7.80 -1.19 19.42
C HIS A 83 -6.68 -0.28 19.95
N GLU A 84 -6.16 -0.60 21.14
CA GLU A 84 -5.00 0.09 21.71
C GLU A 84 -3.79 0.04 20.77
N PRO A 85 -3.05 1.15 20.59
CA PRO A 85 -1.86 1.20 19.72
C PRO A 85 -0.87 0.05 19.94
N ALA A 86 -0.58 -0.28 21.21
CA ALA A 86 0.33 -1.37 21.56
C ALA A 86 -0.17 -2.74 21.07
N TRP A 87 -1.48 -2.97 21.09
CA TRP A 87 -2.08 -4.21 20.58
C TRP A 87 -1.92 -4.30 19.06
N ILE A 88 -2.14 -3.19 18.34
CA ILE A 88 -2.01 -3.13 16.87
C ILE A 88 -0.56 -3.44 16.47
N VAL A 89 0.42 -2.79 17.11
CA VAL A 89 1.85 -3.03 16.87
C VAL A 89 2.23 -4.49 17.15
N ALA A 90 1.84 -5.02 18.32
CA ALA A 90 2.14 -6.41 18.69
C ALA A 90 1.56 -7.40 17.67
N ARG A 91 0.32 -7.17 17.21
CA ARG A 91 -0.33 -8.01 16.21
C ARG A 91 0.37 -8.00 14.86
N ILE A 92 0.82 -6.83 14.38
CA ILE A 92 1.60 -6.71 13.14
C ILE A 92 2.89 -7.53 13.26
N ARG A 93 3.59 -7.43 14.41
CA ARG A 93 4.83 -8.18 14.66
C ARG A 93 4.57 -9.69 14.71
N GLU A 94 3.55 -10.12 15.46
CA GLU A 94 3.17 -11.53 15.59
C GLU A 94 2.87 -12.19 14.24
N HIS A 95 2.19 -11.46 13.34
CA HIS A 95 1.76 -11.97 12.05
C HIS A 95 2.63 -11.51 10.87
N ALA A 96 3.81 -10.93 11.13
CA ALA A 96 4.71 -10.46 10.07
C ALA A 96 5.02 -11.58 9.05
N GLY A 97 5.27 -12.80 9.54
CA GLY A 97 5.57 -14.00 8.74
C GLY A 97 4.36 -14.72 8.12
N ALA A 98 3.14 -14.24 8.34
CA ALA A 98 1.96 -14.93 7.82
C ALA A 98 1.88 -14.81 6.29
N ARG A 99 1.88 -15.96 5.62
CA ARG A 99 1.75 -16.12 4.16
C ARG A 99 0.30 -16.42 3.72
N ARG A 100 -0.69 -15.93 4.48
CA ARG A 100 -2.12 -16.21 4.27
C ARG A 100 -2.94 -14.93 4.34
N THR A 101 -4.13 -14.97 3.75
CA THR A 101 -5.16 -13.93 3.85
C THR A 101 -6.52 -14.56 3.50
N ALA A 102 -7.59 -13.77 3.41
CA ALA A 102 -8.90 -14.28 2.99
C ALA A 102 -8.80 -14.94 1.62
N LYS A 103 -9.53 -16.05 1.39
CA LYS A 103 -9.42 -16.86 0.17
C LYS A 103 -9.73 -16.11 -1.13
N VAL A 104 -10.44 -14.99 -1.03
CA VAL A 104 -10.82 -14.13 -2.16
C VAL A 104 -9.78 -13.05 -2.46
N LEU A 105 -8.74 -12.94 -1.64
CA LEU A 105 -7.63 -12.00 -1.79
C LEU A 105 -6.37 -12.75 -2.24
N ASP A 106 -5.48 -12.05 -2.94
CA ASP A 106 -4.23 -12.62 -3.46
C ASP A 106 -3.06 -12.24 -2.54
N THR A 107 -2.38 -13.24 -1.98
CA THR A 107 -1.22 -13.04 -1.10
C THR A 107 -0.05 -12.36 -1.81
N ARG A 108 0.02 -12.42 -3.15
CA ARG A 108 1.01 -11.69 -3.96
C ARG A 108 0.88 -10.17 -3.87
N ASN A 109 -0.20 -9.67 -3.28
CA ASN A 109 -0.39 -8.24 -3.03
C ASN A 109 0.37 -7.75 -1.79
N SER A 110 0.79 -8.65 -0.90
CA SER A 110 1.30 -8.31 0.43
C SER A 110 2.45 -7.31 0.43
N LEU A 111 3.36 -7.41 -0.54
CA LEU A 111 4.53 -6.54 -0.62
C LEU A 111 4.17 -5.10 -0.99
N PHE A 112 3.44 -4.89 -2.09
CA PHE A 112 3.07 -3.52 -2.47
C PHE A 112 2.13 -2.90 -1.44
N ASP A 113 1.25 -3.72 -0.85
CA ASP A 113 0.27 -3.31 0.15
C ASP A 113 0.96 -2.68 1.38
N VAL A 114 1.92 -3.40 1.99
CA VAL A 114 2.69 -2.86 3.12
C VAL A 114 3.57 -1.67 2.72
N ILE A 115 4.13 -1.67 1.51
CA ILE A 115 4.93 -0.54 1.00
C ILE A 115 4.06 0.72 0.90
N VAL A 116 2.92 0.64 0.22
CA VAL A 116 2.04 1.80 0.00
C VAL A 116 1.50 2.31 1.33
N HIS A 117 1.01 1.40 2.19
CA HIS A 117 0.45 1.79 3.49
C HIS A 117 1.51 2.31 4.48
N SER A 118 2.78 1.93 4.33
CA SER A 118 3.88 2.59 5.08
C SER A 118 3.98 4.09 4.74
N GLN A 119 3.78 4.44 3.46
CA GLN A 119 3.81 5.83 3.01
C GLN A 119 2.53 6.58 3.39
N ASP A 120 1.38 5.88 3.37
CA ASP A 120 0.11 6.45 3.83
C ASP A 120 0.16 6.92 5.30
N ILE A 121 1.07 6.36 6.09
CA ILE A 121 1.35 6.77 7.47
C ILE A 121 2.47 7.80 7.52
N ALA A 122 3.63 7.52 6.92
CA ALA A 122 4.84 8.31 7.12
C ALA A 122 4.74 9.73 6.51
N VAL A 123 4.28 9.84 5.27
CA VAL A 123 4.21 11.10 4.52
C VAL A 123 3.37 12.18 5.22
N PRO A 124 2.11 11.92 5.64
CA PRO A 124 1.28 12.96 6.28
C PRO A 124 1.80 13.36 7.66
N LEU A 125 2.62 12.52 8.30
CA LEU A 125 3.30 12.83 9.56
C LEU A 125 4.63 13.59 9.35
N GLY A 126 5.01 13.88 8.10
CA GLY A 126 6.29 14.52 7.78
C GLY A 126 7.50 13.61 8.07
N ARG A 127 7.30 12.29 8.07
CA ARG A 127 8.33 11.28 8.33
C ARG A 127 8.76 10.61 7.03
N THR A 128 9.99 10.14 7.00
CA THR A 128 10.52 9.34 5.89
C THR A 128 10.39 7.85 6.24
N PHE A 129 9.95 7.05 5.27
CA PHE A 129 9.99 5.59 5.35
C PHE A 129 10.68 5.04 4.10
N ASP A 130 11.95 4.66 4.23
CA ASP A 130 12.77 4.25 3.09
C ASP A 130 12.35 2.88 2.55
N VAL A 131 12.13 2.81 1.24
CA VAL A 131 11.80 1.56 0.55
C VAL A 131 12.91 1.28 -0.44
N PRO A 132 13.56 0.10 -0.39
CA PRO A 132 14.52 -0.29 -1.42
C PRO A 132 13.87 -0.19 -2.81
N PRO A 133 14.51 0.48 -3.80
CA PRO A 133 13.92 0.71 -5.11
C PRO A 133 13.42 -0.55 -5.80
N GLU A 134 14.15 -1.66 -5.69
CA GLU A 134 13.76 -2.94 -6.28
C GLU A 134 12.46 -3.50 -5.69
N LEU A 135 12.20 -3.32 -4.39
CA LEU A 135 10.94 -3.76 -3.78
C LEU A 135 9.76 -2.89 -4.25
N ALA A 136 9.99 -1.59 -4.45
CA ALA A 136 8.99 -0.71 -5.04
C ALA A 136 8.74 -1.04 -6.52
N ALA A 137 9.78 -1.41 -7.27
CA ALA A 137 9.68 -1.86 -8.65
C ALA A 137 8.85 -3.16 -8.76
N ASP A 138 9.12 -4.17 -7.92
CA ASP A 138 8.31 -5.38 -7.85
C ASP A 138 6.85 -5.09 -7.49
N GLY A 139 6.63 -4.14 -6.56
CA GLY A 139 5.30 -3.65 -6.23
C GLY A 139 4.59 -3.00 -7.43
N LEU A 140 5.30 -2.16 -8.19
CA LEU A 140 4.78 -1.52 -9.40
C LEU A 140 4.42 -2.55 -10.47
N ALA A 141 5.29 -3.53 -10.71
CA ALA A 141 5.01 -4.63 -11.63
C ALA A 141 3.73 -5.39 -11.23
N ARG A 142 3.57 -5.69 -9.93
CA ARG A 142 2.36 -6.36 -9.43
C ARG A 142 1.10 -5.53 -9.67
N VAL A 143 1.12 -4.24 -9.30
CA VAL A 143 0.00 -3.32 -9.49
C VAL A 143 -0.36 -3.17 -10.98
N TRP A 144 0.65 -3.20 -11.86
CA TRP A 144 0.46 -3.15 -13.31
C TRP A 144 -0.34 -4.35 -13.84
N GLU A 145 -0.05 -5.56 -13.33
CA GLU A 145 -0.68 -6.81 -13.80
C GLU A 145 -2.04 -7.12 -13.18
N MET A 146 -2.29 -6.70 -11.92
CA MET A 146 -3.40 -7.24 -11.13
C MET A 146 -4.81 -6.79 -11.53
N GLY A 147 -4.94 -5.74 -12.35
CA GLY A 147 -6.25 -5.18 -12.70
C GLY A 147 -6.92 -4.50 -11.50
N MET A 148 -8.08 -4.98 -11.06
CA MET A 148 -8.83 -4.42 -9.93
C MET A 148 -7.99 -4.45 -8.64
N PRO A 149 -7.98 -3.39 -7.81
CA PRO A 149 -8.80 -2.18 -7.90
C PRO A 149 -8.18 -1.05 -8.74
N PHE A 150 -6.89 -1.10 -9.06
CA PHE A 150 -6.17 0.06 -9.61
C PHE A 150 -6.34 0.23 -11.12
N HIS A 151 -6.57 -0.86 -11.84
CA HIS A 151 -6.66 -0.92 -13.30
C HIS A 151 -5.51 -0.15 -13.98
N ALA A 152 -4.28 -0.27 -13.46
CA ALA A 152 -3.16 0.59 -13.84
C ALA A 152 -2.90 0.61 -15.35
N ARG A 153 -2.85 -0.56 -16.01
CA ARG A 153 -2.74 -0.66 -17.48
C ARG A 153 -3.77 0.16 -18.25
N LYS A 154 -5.02 0.17 -17.78
CA LYS A 154 -6.11 0.93 -18.41
C LYS A 154 -5.98 2.42 -18.10
N ARG A 155 -5.64 2.77 -16.85
CA ARG A 155 -5.53 4.15 -16.39
C ARG A 155 -4.37 4.90 -17.06
N PHE A 156 -3.26 4.21 -17.31
CA PHE A 156 -2.06 4.78 -17.94
C PHE A 156 -1.87 4.29 -19.39
N ALA A 157 -2.97 3.97 -20.09
CA ALA A 157 -2.90 3.54 -21.48
C ALA A 157 -2.25 4.63 -22.35
N GLY A 158 -1.26 4.25 -23.17
CA GLY A 158 -0.50 5.19 -24.01
C GLY A 158 0.64 5.92 -23.30
N LEU A 159 0.99 5.54 -22.07
CA LEU A 159 2.13 6.07 -21.33
C LEU A 159 3.11 4.95 -20.96
N THR A 160 4.37 5.33 -20.74
CA THR A 160 5.39 4.45 -20.15
C THR A 160 5.75 4.98 -18.76
N LEU A 161 5.57 4.19 -17.71
CA LEU A 161 6.12 4.49 -16.39
C LEU A 161 7.52 3.87 -16.29
N ARG A 162 8.57 4.69 -16.13
CA ARG A 162 9.96 4.23 -16.07
C ARG A 162 10.63 4.66 -14.77
N ALA A 163 11.08 3.68 -13.98
CA ALA A 163 11.87 3.98 -12.80
C ALA A 163 13.25 4.55 -13.16
N THR A 164 13.75 5.45 -12.33
CA THR A 164 15.08 6.06 -12.49
C THR A 164 16.15 5.42 -11.61
N ASP A 165 15.74 4.62 -10.64
CA ASP A 165 16.53 4.01 -9.56
C ASP A 165 16.38 2.48 -9.48
N ALA A 166 15.65 1.87 -10.42
CA ALA A 166 15.45 0.43 -10.56
C ALA A 166 15.23 0.06 -12.04
N ASP A 167 15.49 -1.19 -12.42
CA ASP A 167 15.31 -1.67 -13.80
C ASP A 167 13.86 -2.09 -14.08
N ILE A 168 12.95 -1.11 -14.09
CA ILE A 168 11.56 -1.33 -14.47
C ILE A 168 11.02 -0.24 -15.39
N ALA A 169 10.37 -0.67 -16.46
CA ALA A 169 9.49 0.14 -17.28
C ALA A 169 8.23 -0.65 -17.63
N VAL A 170 7.07 -0.02 -17.48
CA VAL A 170 5.77 -0.62 -17.79
C VAL A 170 4.95 0.30 -18.69
N GLY A 171 4.19 -0.29 -19.62
CA GLY A 171 3.40 0.46 -20.59
C GLY A 171 4.15 0.75 -21.89
N ALA A 172 3.58 1.64 -22.69
CA ALA A 172 4.12 2.02 -24.00
C ALA A 172 3.61 3.41 -24.38
N GLY A 173 4.52 4.29 -24.81
CA GLY A 173 4.26 5.68 -25.16
C GLY A 173 5.23 6.65 -24.47
N PRO A 174 4.92 7.97 -24.43
CA PRO A 174 5.74 8.97 -23.76
C PRO A 174 6.04 8.61 -22.30
N GLU A 175 7.26 8.90 -21.86
CA GLU A 175 7.73 8.47 -20.54
C GLU A 175 7.31 9.42 -19.42
N VAL A 176 6.82 8.82 -18.34
CA VAL A 176 6.74 9.39 -17.00
C VAL A 176 7.84 8.72 -16.18
N ARG A 177 8.87 9.50 -15.81
CA ARG A 177 10.08 9.05 -15.13
C ARG A 177 10.10 9.54 -13.69
N GLY A 178 10.50 8.69 -12.77
CA GLY A 178 10.70 9.04 -11.36
C GLY A 178 11.25 7.87 -10.55
N PRO A 179 11.45 8.01 -9.24
CA PRO A 179 11.77 6.88 -8.37
C PRO A 179 10.69 5.78 -8.43
N ALA A 180 11.09 4.51 -8.31
CA ALA A 180 10.17 3.38 -8.36
C ALA A 180 9.03 3.50 -7.34
N LEU A 181 9.35 4.00 -6.13
CA LEU A 181 8.35 4.27 -5.09
C LEU A 181 7.33 5.33 -5.54
N SER A 182 7.76 6.43 -6.14
CA SER A 182 6.87 7.48 -6.63
C SER A 182 5.95 6.96 -7.74
N LEU A 183 6.45 6.09 -8.63
CA LEU A 183 5.65 5.47 -9.68
C LEU A 183 4.65 4.46 -9.11
N LEU A 184 5.02 3.70 -8.08
CA LEU A 184 4.09 2.82 -7.36
C LEU A 184 2.99 3.63 -6.65
N LEU A 185 3.34 4.73 -5.99
CA LEU A 185 2.39 5.64 -5.35
C LEU A 185 1.44 6.27 -6.37
N LEU A 186 1.97 6.74 -7.51
CA LEU A 186 1.17 7.20 -8.65
C LEU A 186 0.19 6.10 -9.09
N ALA A 187 0.68 4.88 -9.32
CA ALA A 187 -0.09 3.74 -9.82
C ALA A 187 -1.19 3.26 -8.85
N THR A 188 -1.02 3.55 -7.56
CA THR A 188 -1.97 3.20 -6.48
C THR A 188 -2.84 4.38 -6.03
N GLY A 189 -2.79 5.52 -6.73
CA GLY A 189 -3.74 6.62 -6.53
C GLY A 189 -3.24 7.73 -5.60
N ARG A 190 -1.97 7.74 -5.22
CA ARG A 190 -1.32 8.82 -4.46
C ARG A 190 -0.61 9.81 -5.39
N ALA A 191 -1.33 10.26 -6.43
CA ALA A 191 -0.76 11.06 -7.51
C ALA A 191 -0.15 12.40 -7.02
N GLU A 192 -0.81 13.09 -6.09
CA GLU A 192 -0.33 14.36 -5.53
C GLU A 192 1.01 14.20 -4.80
N VAL A 193 1.18 13.10 -4.05
CA VAL A 193 2.44 12.79 -3.35
C VAL A 193 3.53 12.40 -4.33
N ALA A 194 3.19 11.70 -5.41
CA ALA A 194 4.15 11.29 -6.41
C ALA A 194 4.62 12.44 -7.31
N ALA A 195 3.71 13.37 -7.67
CA ALA A 195 3.91 14.37 -8.72
C ALA A 195 5.21 15.17 -8.63
N PRO A 196 5.67 15.66 -7.45
CA PRO A 196 6.91 16.43 -7.35
C PRO A 196 8.17 15.69 -7.80
N ALA A 197 8.14 14.35 -7.79
CA ALA A 197 9.26 13.50 -8.19
C ALA A 197 9.15 12.97 -9.62
N LEU A 198 8.11 13.35 -10.38
CA LEU A 198 7.87 12.88 -11.74
C LEU A 198 8.35 13.88 -12.78
N SER A 199 8.87 13.35 -13.89
CA SER A 199 9.38 14.11 -15.02
C SER A 199 9.15 13.36 -16.34
N GLY A 200 9.40 14.02 -17.47
CA GLY A 200 9.31 13.42 -18.80
C GLY A 200 8.07 13.81 -19.59
N ALA A 201 8.08 13.50 -20.88
CA ALA A 201 7.08 13.97 -21.84
C ALA A 201 5.65 13.43 -21.60
N GLY A 202 5.51 12.36 -20.80
CA GLY A 202 4.23 11.77 -20.46
C GLY A 202 3.53 12.42 -19.25
N VAL A 203 4.19 13.31 -18.49
CA VAL A 203 3.64 13.87 -17.24
C VAL A 203 2.37 14.67 -17.49
N ASP A 204 2.35 15.50 -18.53
CA ASP A 204 1.19 16.34 -18.86
C ASP A 204 -0.03 15.53 -19.34
N ALA A 205 0.17 14.26 -19.68
CA ALA A 205 -0.86 13.32 -20.10
C ALA A 205 -1.34 12.39 -18.97
N LEU A 206 -0.89 12.61 -17.72
CA LEU A 206 -1.36 11.83 -16.59
C LEU A 206 -2.87 12.04 -16.37
N PRO A 207 -3.62 10.96 -16.10
CA PRO A 207 -5.04 11.06 -15.79
C PRO A 207 -5.23 11.87 -14.50
N ARG A 208 -6.19 12.79 -14.54
CA ARG A 208 -6.64 13.56 -13.37
C ARG A 208 -7.38 12.68 -12.37
#